data_AF-A0A562S4Y6-F1
#
_entry.id   AF-A0A562S4Y6-F1
#
_cell.length_a   1.000
_cell.length_b   1.000
_cell.length_c   1.000
_cell.angle_alpha   90.00
_cell.angle_beta   90.00
_cell.angle_gamma   90.00
#
_symmetry.space_group_name_H-M   'P 1'
#
loop_
_entity.id
_entity.type
_entity.pdbx_description
1 polymer ?
#
loop_
_entity_poly.entity_id
_entity_poly.type
_entity_poly.pdbx_seq_one_letter_code
_entity_poly.pdbx_strand_id
1 'polypeptide(L)'
;MMPMPIEPPEIPPSTPGTPTEPPPGIPPGNPQPDITPPVREPGESPRPDELPGHVPEEIPSRGPNGPLTPNPATDAMPPRNRI
;
A
#
# COMPACT_ATOMS: atom_id res chain seq x y z
N MET A 1 -71.74 4.54 65.39
CA MET A 1 -71.50 4.10 63.99
C MET A 1 -70.00 4.20 63.76
N MET A 2 -69.28 3.08 63.67
CA MET A 2 -67.87 3.12 63.27
C MET A 2 -67.79 3.53 61.78
N PRO A 3 -66.88 4.45 61.38
CA PRO A 3 -66.67 4.73 59.98
C PRO A 3 -66.08 3.48 59.31
N MET A 4 -66.67 3.07 58.19
CA MET A 4 -66.15 1.99 57.37
C MET A 4 -64.78 2.38 56.82
N PRO A 5 -63.79 1.47 56.78
CA PRO A 5 -62.52 1.75 56.15
C PRO A 5 -62.77 2.00 54.65
N ILE A 6 -62.33 3.16 54.18
CA ILE A 6 -62.38 3.52 52.77
C ILE A 6 -61.23 2.75 52.13
N GLU A 7 -61.54 1.77 51.28
CA GLU A 7 -60.50 1.05 50.55
C GLU A 7 -59.82 2.03 49.57
N PRO A 8 -58.48 2.08 49.55
CA PRO A 8 -57.76 2.97 48.66
C PRO A 8 -57.98 2.55 47.20
N PRO A 9 -58.13 3.50 46.26
CA PRO A 9 -58.26 3.18 44.85
C PRO A 9 -57.00 2.46 44.33
N GLU A 10 -57.21 1.42 43.51
CA GLU A 10 -56.12 0.69 42.87
C GLU A 10 -55.43 1.57 41.81
N ILE A 11 -54.10 1.57 41.82
CA ILE A 11 -53.29 2.32 40.86
C ILE A 11 -52.95 1.37 39.70
N PRO A 12 -53.16 1.76 38.43
CA PRO A 12 -52.81 0.93 37.29
C PRO A 12 -51.29 0.66 37.24
N PRO A 13 -50.86 -0.48 36.68
CA PRO A 13 -49.45 -0.78 36.52
C PRO A 13 -48.78 0.27 35.62
N SER A 14 -47.56 0.67 35.97
CA SER A 14 -46.79 1.61 35.17
C SER A 14 -46.51 1.00 33.80
N THR A 15 -46.88 1.70 32.73
CA THR A 15 -46.47 1.33 31.38
C THR A 15 -44.97 1.56 31.27
N PRO A 16 -44.14 0.53 31.02
CA PRO A 16 -42.73 0.76 30.77
C PRO A 16 -42.60 1.67 29.54
N GLY A 17 -41.84 2.76 29.66
CA GLY A 17 -41.57 3.62 28.52
C GLY A 17 -40.95 2.81 27.38
N THR A 18 -41.29 3.13 26.13
CA THR A 18 -40.56 2.58 24.99
C THR A 18 -39.12 3.12 25.05
N PRO A 19 -38.10 2.26 24.99
CA PRO A 19 -36.72 2.72 24.91
C PRO A 19 -36.60 3.61 23.67
N THR A 20 -36.18 4.85 23.86
CA THR A 20 -35.86 5.72 22.73
C THR A 20 -34.49 5.30 22.21
N GLU A 21 -34.34 5.19 20.89
CA GLU A 21 -33.02 4.98 20.28
C GLU A 21 -32.11 6.15 20.71
N PRO A 22 -30.83 5.87 21.06
CA PRO A 22 -29.88 6.95 21.27
C PRO A 22 -29.80 7.83 20.03
N PRO A 23 -29.52 9.13 20.17
CA PRO A 23 -29.32 10.00 19.02
C PRO A 23 -28.20 9.45 18.12
N PRO A 24 -28.25 9.69 16.80
CA PRO A 24 -27.18 9.29 15.90
C PRO A 24 -25.83 9.79 16.41
N GLY A 25 -24.85 8.89 16.46
CA GLY A 25 -23.48 9.26 16.81
C GLY A 25 -22.93 10.30 15.84
N ILE A 26 -22.14 11.25 16.33
CA ILE A 26 -21.39 12.16 15.47
C ILE A 26 -20.37 11.31 14.70
N PRO A 27 -20.33 11.36 13.36
CA PRO A 27 -19.33 10.62 12.61
C PRO A 27 -17.94 11.06 13.09
N PRO A 28 -16.99 10.12 13.25
CA PRO A 28 -15.62 10.50 13.52
C PRO A 28 -15.20 11.51 12.43
N GLY A 29 -14.64 12.65 12.86
CA GLY A 29 -14.10 13.63 11.92
C GLY A 29 -13.02 13.00 11.04
N ASN A 30 -12.60 13.68 9.99
CA ASN A 30 -11.42 13.27 9.22
C ASN A 30 -10.18 13.88 9.89
N PRO A 31 -9.46 13.17 10.80
CA PRO A 31 -8.25 13.72 11.38
C PRO A 31 -7.23 13.91 10.26
N GLN A 32 -6.75 15.13 10.10
CA GLN A 32 -5.63 15.40 9.22
C GLN A 32 -4.35 15.16 10.03
N PRO A 33 -3.50 14.18 9.70
CA PRO A 33 -2.27 13.95 10.43
C PRO A 33 -1.37 15.18 10.31
N ASP A 34 -0.73 15.59 11.42
CA ASP A 34 0.28 16.66 11.40
C ASP A 34 1.58 16.23 10.69
N ILE A 35 1.72 14.92 10.44
CA ILE A 35 2.92 14.29 9.87
C ILE A 35 2.68 14.03 8.38
N THR A 36 3.61 14.52 7.54
CA THR A 36 3.59 14.23 6.11
C THR A 36 3.71 12.73 5.86
N PRO A 37 3.01 12.18 4.85
CA PRO A 37 3.13 10.77 4.50
C PRO A 37 4.58 10.41 4.15
N PRO A 38 4.99 9.14 4.39
CA PRO A 38 6.34 8.70 4.08
C PRO A 38 6.60 8.78 2.57
N VAL A 39 7.84 9.12 2.21
CA VAL A 39 8.27 9.23 0.81
C VAL A 39 8.32 7.86 0.11
N ARG A 40 8.48 6.78 0.89
CA ARG A 40 8.58 5.40 0.39
C ARG A 40 7.61 4.52 1.13
N GLU A 41 7.01 3.58 0.40
CA GLU A 41 6.09 2.61 0.98
C GLU A 41 6.82 1.66 1.93
N PRO A 42 6.24 1.34 3.10
CA PRO A 42 6.78 0.31 3.98
C PRO A 42 6.89 -1.04 3.24
N GLY A 43 8.10 -1.59 3.19
CA GLY A 43 8.36 -2.87 2.52
C GLY A 43 8.82 -2.74 1.06
N GLU A 44 8.86 -1.53 0.48
CA GLU A 44 9.56 -1.34 -0.80
C GLU A 44 11.06 -1.57 -0.60
N SER A 45 11.66 -2.40 -1.46
CA SER A 45 13.11 -2.61 -1.45
C SER A 45 13.83 -1.32 -1.87
N PRO A 46 15.00 -1.01 -1.28
CA PRO A 46 15.78 0.14 -1.72
C PRO A 46 16.14 -0.01 -3.19
N ARG A 47 15.87 1.02 -4.00
CA ARG A 47 16.35 1.07 -5.38
C ARG A 47 17.87 1.20 -5.35
N PRO A 48 18.61 0.46 -6.20
CA PRO A 48 20.04 0.65 -6.31
C PRO A 48 20.33 2.05 -6.86
N ASP A 49 21.42 2.65 -6.39
CA ASP A 49 21.88 3.92 -6.92
C ASP A 49 22.40 3.74 -8.36
N GLU A 50 22.03 4.65 -9.25
CA GLU A 50 22.57 4.68 -10.60
C GLU A 50 24.05 5.02 -10.54
N LEU A 51 24.89 4.06 -10.95
CA LEU A 51 26.32 4.32 -11.09
C LEU A 51 26.54 5.26 -12.28
N PRO A 52 27.53 6.17 -12.20
CA PRO A 52 27.96 6.94 -13.37
C PRO A 52 28.25 6.00 -14.55
N GLY A 53 27.91 6.43 -15.76
CA GLY A 53 28.15 5.65 -16.97
C GLY A 53 29.65 5.38 -17.14
N HIS A 54 30.11 4.20 -16.71
CA HIS A 54 31.48 3.76 -16.93
C HIS A 54 31.57 3.14 -18.32
N VAL A 55 32.09 3.89 -19.29
CA VAL A 55 32.58 3.28 -20.52
C VAL A 55 33.86 2.52 -20.17
N PRO A 56 33.96 1.21 -20.44
CA PRO A 56 35.22 0.50 -20.30
C PRO A 56 36.30 1.21 -21.12
N GLU A 57 37.46 1.46 -20.52
CA GLU A 57 38.56 2.17 -21.18
C GLU A 57 39.14 1.38 -22.37
N GLU A 58 38.81 0.09 -22.51
CA GLU A 58 39.32 -0.77 -23.58
C GLU A 58 38.31 -1.86 -23.97
N ILE A 59 38.07 -2.04 -25.26
CA ILE A 59 37.53 -3.31 -25.78
C ILE A 59 38.73 -4.23 -25.96
N PRO A 60 38.81 -5.40 -25.28
CA PRO A 60 39.93 -6.32 -25.46
C PRO A 60 40.08 -6.66 -26.94
N SER A 61 41.18 -6.21 -27.53
CA SER A 61 41.49 -6.60 -28.90
C SER A 61 41.92 -8.07 -28.88
N ARG A 62 41.40 -8.88 -29.82
CA ARG A 62 41.93 -10.23 -30.03
C ARG A 62 43.40 -10.06 -30.41
N GLY A 63 44.31 -10.37 -29.49
CA GLY A 63 45.75 -10.25 -29.71
C GLY A 63 46.22 -11.09 -30.90
N PRO A 64 47.44 -10.84 -31.42
CA PRO A 64 47.95 -11.49 -32.64
C PRO A 64 48.02 -13.02 -32.57
N ASN A 65 48.06 -13.62 -31.37
CA ASN A 65 48.03 -15.07 -31.15
C ASN A 65 46.67 -15.59 -30.65
N GLY A 66 45.60 -14.80 -30.78
CA GLY A 66 44.26 -15.22 -30.36
C GLY A 66 43.76 -16.42 -31.19
N PRO A 67 42.75 -17.16 -30.71
CA PRO A 67 42.13 -18.22 -31.48
C PRO A 67 41.67 -17.67 -32.83
N LEU A 68 42.14 -18.29 -33.92
CA LEU A 68 41.74 -17.93 -35.29
C LEU A 68 40.26 -18.24 -35.55
N THR A 69 39.67 -19.09 -34.71
CA THR A 69 38.25 -19.40 -34.77
C THR A 69 37.46 -18.24 -34.16
N PRO A 70 36.54 -17.61 -34.92
CA PRO A 70 35.62 -16.63 -34.36
C PRO A 70 34.75 -17.31 -33.29
N ASN A 71 34.31 -16.54 -32.29
CA ASN A 71 33.39 -17.05 -31.29
C ASN A 71 32.07 -17.43 -31.99
N PRO A 72 31.61 -18.69 -31.94
CA PRO A 72 30.36 -19.10 -32.56
C PRO A 72 29.15 -18.33 -32.02
N ALA A 73 29.24 -17.75 -30.80
CA ALA A 73 28.20 -16.89 -30.23
C ALA A 73 28.18 -15.44 -30.77
N THR A 74 29.20 -15.02 -31.54
CA THR A 74 29.36 -13.63 -32.03
C THR A 74 29.38 -13.56 -33.57
N ASP A 75 29.03 -14.65 -34.26
CA ASP A 75 29.02 -14.76 -35.73
C ASP A 75 27.86 -13.96 -36.35
N ALA A 76 27.97 -12.64 -36.34
CA ALA A 76 27.10 -11.75 -37.11
C ALA A 76 27.62 -11.68 -38.54
N MET A 77 27.02 -12.52 -39.40
CA MET A 77 26.83 -12.41 -40.86
C MET A 77 27.95 -11.71 -41.68
N PRO A 78 28.56 -12.38 -42.69
CA PRO A 78 29.53 -11.71 -43.55
C PRO A 78 28.89 -10.52 -44.29
N PRO A 79 29.59 -9.40 -44.46
CA PRO A 79 29.09 -8.30 -45.27
C PRO A 79 28.88 -8.82 -46.69
N ARG A 80 27.62 -8.76 -47.15
CA ARG A 80 27.26 -9.04 -48.54
C ARG A 80 28.10 -8.15 -49.45
N ASN A 81 28.90 -8.82 -50.25
CA ASN A 81 29.65 -8.33 -51.39
C ASN A 81 28.93 -7.15 -52.08
N ARG A 82 29.60 -6.01 -52.20
CA ARG A 82 29.12 -4.87 -52.99
C ARG A 82 30.12 -4.60 -54.12
N ILE A 83 29.72 -5.10 -55.29
CA ILE A 83 30.09 -4.79 -56.68
C ILE A 83 31.51 -5.18 -57.10
#